data_AF-A0A7D7ZLP0-F1
#
_entry.id   AF-A0A7D7ZLP0-F1
#
_cell.length_a   1.000
_cell.length_b   1.000
_cell.length_c   1.000
_cell.angle_alpha   90.00
_cell.angle_beta   90.00
_cell.angle_gamma   90.00
#
_symmetry.space_group_name_H-M   'P 1'
#
loop_
_entity.id
_entity.type
_entity.pdbx_description
1 polymer ?
#
loop_
_entity_poly.entity_id
_entity_poly.type
_entity_poly.pdbx_seq_one_letter_code
_entity_poly.pdbx_strand_id
1 'polypeptide(L)'
;MQTAQKSPPHYVHDPKWATGVSRLIKAHMAATGITYADLSAKLKNLGTSQSPENLRVKINRGNFGAQLFVQLLIVMGKTEINLKELELIVDNVDL
;
A
#
# COMPACT_ATOMS: atom_id res chain seq x y z
N MET A 1 21.77 -12.29 29.23
CA MET A 1 21.59 -11.87 27.83
C MET A 1 20.41 -10.91 27.80
N GLN A 2 20.65 -9.63 27.54
CA GLN A 2 19.61 -8.61 27.52
C GLN A 2 18.77 -8.82 26.26
N THR A 3 17.50 -9.17 26.43
CA THR A 3 16.52 -9.11 25.34
C THR A 3 16.40 -7.65 24.94
N ALA A 4 16.93 -7.29 23.77
CA ALA A 4 16.75 -5.96 23.22
C ALA A 4 15.25 -5.67 23.17
N GLN A 5 14.81 -4.75 24.02
CA GLN A 5 13.44 -4.26 24.03
C GLN A 5 13.26 -3.50 22.73
N LYS A 6 12.68 -4.16 21.70
CA LYS A 6 12.22 -3.46 20.50
C LYS A 6 11.28 -2.37 21.00
N SER A 7 11.71 -1.12 20.87
CA SER A 7 10.86 0.04 21.16
C SER A 7 9.50 -0.18 20.49
N PRO A 8 8.38 0.12 21.18
CA PRO A 8 7.06 -0.03 20.58
C PRO A 8 7.02 0.73 19.25
N PRO A 9 6.47 0.15 18.16
CA PRO A 9 6.50 0.83 16.87
C PRO A 9 5.87 2.21 17.01
N HIS A 10 6.54 3.23 16.52
CA HIS A 10 5.98 4.58 16.50
C HIS A 10 4.85 4.59 15.46
N TYR A 11 3.63 4.28 15.91
CA TYR A 11 2.46 4.09 15.04
C TYR A 11 1.83 5.41 14.53
N VAL A 12 2.32 6.57 14.96
CA VAL A 12 1.63 7.85 14.71
C VAL A 12 2.54 8.80 13.92
N HIS A 13 2.13 9.09 12.68
CA HIS A 13 2.73 10.03 11.72
C HIS A 13 4.16 9.73 11.20
N ASP A 14 4.69 8.52 11.39
CA ASP A 14 5.97 8.16 10.76
C ASP A 14 5.81 8.04 9.22
N PRO A 15 6.55 8.83 8.42
CA PRO A 15 6.50 8.75 6.95
C PRO A 15 6.87 7.38 6.39
N LYS A 16 7.57 6.54 7.17
CA LYS A 16 7.87 5.15 6.80
C LYS A 16 6.62 4.34 6.51
N TRP A 17 5.50 4.60 7.18
CA TRP A 17 4.23 3.91 6.91
C TRP A 17 3.69 4.23 5.51
N ALA A 18 3.69 5.52 5.14
CA ALA A 18 3.24 5.94 3.82
C ALA A 18 4.15 5.35 2.72
N THR A 19 5.47 5.39 2.93
CA THR A 19 6.44 4.75 2.03
C THR A 19 6.22 3.23 1.95
N GLY A 20 5.94 2.57 3.07
CA GLY A 20 5.68 1.14 3.13
C GLY A 20 4.42 0.73 2.37
N VAL A 21 3.32 1.46 2.56
CA VAL A 21 2.07 1.24 1.81
C VAL A 21 2.29 1.48 0.30
N SER A 22 3.02 2.54 -0.06
CA SER A 22 3.39 2.82 -1.47
C SER A 22 4.16 1.66 -2.09
N ARG A 23 5.18 1.14 -1.40
CA ARG A 23 5.99 -0.01 -1.84
C ARG A 23 5.17 -1.28 -1.94
N LEU A 24 4.32 -1.58 -0.95
CA LEU A 24 3.45 -2.76 -0.95
C LEU A 24 2.53 -2.78 -2.18
N ILE A 25 1.81 -1.68 -2.43
CA ILE A 25 0.89 -1.59 -3.57
C ILE A 25 1.65 -1.72 -4.89
N LYS A 26 2.80 -1.05 -5.04
CA LYS A 26 3.62 -1.16 -6.26
C LYS A 26 4.17 -2.56 -6.48
N ALA A 27 4.59 -3.26 -5.42
CA ALA A 27 5.03 -4.64 -5.51
C ALA A 27 3.90 -5.56 -6.00
N HIS A 28 2.68 -5.37 -5.50
CA HIS A 28 1.51 -6.09 -6.00
C HIS A 28 1.17 -5.72 -7.45
N MET A 29 1.31 -4.44 -7.82
CA MET A 29 1.10 -4.04 -9.20
C MET A 29 2.10 -4.73 -10.14
N ALA A 30 3.38 -4.75 -9.77
CA ALA A 30 4.43 -5.42 -10.52
C ALA A 30 4.18 -6.93 -10.61
N ALA A 31 3.81 -7.58 -9.50
CA ALA A 31 3.54 -9.01 -9.46
C ALA A 31 2.31 -9.43 -10.30
N THR A 32 1.35 -8.53 -10.50
CA THR A 32 0.13 -8.79 -11.28
C THR A 32 0.18 -8.24 -12.71
N GLY A 33 1.19 -7.43 -13.06
CA GLY A 33 1.29 -6.74 -14.35
C GLY A 33 0.23 -5.65 -14.55
N ILE A 34 -0.49 -5.25 -13.51
CA ILE A 34 -1.61 -4.31 -13.60
C ILE A 34 -1.12 -2.86 -13.70
N THR A 35 -1.69 -2.09 -14.62
CA THR A 35 -1.35 -0.68 -14.79
C THR A 35 -2.29 0.24 -13.99
N TYR A 36 -1.94 1.52 -13.85
CA TYR A 36 -2.87 2.52 -13.28
C TYR A 36 -4.15 2.67 -14.11
N ALA A 37 -4.08 2.43 -15.43
CA ALA A 37 -5.25 2.45 -16.31
C ALA A 37 -6.19 1.27 -16.00
N ASP A 38 -5.63 0.09 -15.79
CA ASP A 38 -6.39 -1.10 -15.40
C ASP A 38 -7.03 -0.95 -14.01
N LEU A 39 -6.29 -0.41 -13.04
CA LEU A 39 -6.83 -0.09 -11.72
C LEU A 39 -8.00 0.88 -11.82
N SER A 40 -7.85 1.96 -12.60
CA SER A 40 -8.92 2.94 -12.87
C SER A 40 -10.16 2.26 -13.45
N ALA A 41 -9.99 1.40 -14.47
CA ALA A 41 -11.11 0.67 -15.08
C ALA A 41 -11.78 -0.31 -14.10
N LYS A 42 -11.01 -1.09 -13.36
CA LYS A 42 -11.55 -2.07 -12.39
C LYS A 42 -12.23 -1.40 -11.20
N LEU A 43 -11.67 -0.30 -10.68
CA LEU A 43 -12.29 0.47 -9.60
C LEU A 43 -13.62 1.08 -10.05
N LYS A 44 -13.71 1.54 -11.31
CA LYS A 44 -14.96 2.05 -11.88
C LYS A 44 -16.05 0.97 -11.88
N ASN A 45 -15.71 -0.30 -12.14
CA ASN A 45 -16.64 -1.42 -12.04
C ASN A 45 -17.13 -1.68 -10.61
N LEU A 46 -16.36 -1.26 -9.59
CA LEU A 46 -16.76 -1.26 -8.17
C LEU A 46 -17.48 0.03 -7.74
N GLY A 47 -17.87 0.90 -8.69
CA GLY A 47 -18.51 2.19 -8.41
C GLY A 47 -17.54 3.28 -7.91
N THR A 48 -16.24 3.04 -7.95
CA THR A 48 -15.22 3.99 -7.49
C THR A 48 -14.50 4.63 -8.66
N SER A 49 -14.84 5.89 -8.97
CA SER A 49 -14.21 6.65 -10.04
C SER A 49 -12.89 7.27 -9.58
N GLN A 50 -11.76 6.77 -10.08
CA GLN A 50 -10.43 7.37 -9.91
C GLN A 50 -9.74 7.42 -11.27
N SER A 51 -9.14 8.55 -11.63
CA SER A 51 -8.32 8.62 -12.85
C SER A 51 -6.96 7.94 -12.64
N PRO A 52 -6.30 7.46 -13.70
CA PRO A 52 -4.95 6.87 -13.60
C PRO A 52 -3.93 7.81 -12.96
N GLU A 53 -4.03 9.12 -13.26
CA GLU A 53 -3.14 10.14 -12.70
C GLU A 53 -3.38 10.37 -11.20
N ASN A 54 -4.65 10.38 -10.75
CA ASN A 54 -4.98 10.47 -9.33
C ASN A 54 -4.47 9.24 -8.56
N LEU A 55 -4.64 8.04 -9.12
CA LEU A 55 -4.11 6.80 -8.55
C LEU A 55 -2.59 6.84 -8.45
N ARG A 56 -1.89 7.28 -9.49
CA ARG A 56 -0.43 7.44 -9.50
C ARG A 56 0.03 8.34 -8.35
N VAL A 57 -0.60 9.51 -8.17
CA VAL A 57 -0.25 10.45 -7.08
C VAL A 57 -0.52 9.84 -5.71
N LYS A 58 -1.71 9.24 -5.49
CA LYS A 58 -2.09 8.64 -4.21
C LYS A 58 -1.20 7.46 -3.83
N ILE A 59 -0.97 6.53 -4.77
CA ILE A 59 -0.13 5.36 -4.56
C ILE A 59 1.31 5.78 -4.29
N ASN A 60 1.85 6.74 -5.05
CA ASN A 60 3.20 7.24 -4.81
C ASN A 60 3.37 7.84 -3.41
N ARG A 61 2.39 8.65 -2.96
CA ARG A 61 2.41 9.26 -1.63
C ARG A 61 2.11 8.27 -0.51
N GLY A 62 1.42 7.17 -0.78
CA GLY A 62 1.02 6.18 0.22
C GLY A 62 -0.01 6.67 1.25
N ASN A 63 -0.58 7.85 1.05
CA ASN A 63 -1.62 8.41 1.91
C ASN A 63 -2.94 8.52 1.14
N PHE A 64 -3.81 7.53 1.35
CA PHE A 64 -5.17 7.50 0.84
C PHE A 64 -6.06 6.75 1.84
N GLY A 65 -7.36 7.02 1.81
CA GLY A 65 -8.30 6.45 2.77
C GLY A 65 -8.34 4.92 2.73
N ALA A 66 -8.64 4.31 3.88
CA ALA A 66 -8.72 2.86 4.05
C ALA A 66 -9.67 2.18 3.05
N GLN A 67 -10.76 2.85 2.67
CA GLN A 67 -11.68 2.33 1.65
C GLN A 67 -10.99 2.10 0.31
N LEU A 68 -10.20 3.07 -0.18
CA LEU A 68 -9.47 2.93 -1.44
C LEU A 68 -8.40 1.84 -1.32
N PHE A 69 -7.75 1.73 -0.17
CA PHE A 69 -6.77 0.67 0.08
C PHE A 69 -7.37 -0.73 -0.08
N VAL A 70 -8.50 -0.99 0.58
CA VAL A 70 -9.20 -2.29 0.46
C VAL A 70 -9.65 -2.55 -0.97
N GLN A 71 -10.20 -1.55 -1.66
CA GLN A 71 -10.63 -1.69 -3.05
C GLN A 71 -9.46 -1.99 -3.99
N LEU A 72 -8.30 -1.36 -3.79
CA LEU A 72 -7.07 -1.65 -4.55
C LEU A 72 -6.65 -3.11 -4.40
N LEU A 73 -6.70 -3.65 -3.18
CA LEU A 73 -6.40 -5.07 -2.93
C LEU A 73 -7.38 -6.00 -3.64
N ILE A 74 -8.69 -5.70 -3.56
CA ILE A 74 -9.74 -6.48 -4.24
C ILE A 74 -9.51 -6.51 -5.76
N VAL A 75 -9.27 -5.36 -6.40
CA VAL A 75 -9.08 -5.32 -7.86
C VAL A 75 -7.76 -5.94 -8.33
N MET A 76 -6.78 -6.04 -7.44
CA MET A 76 -5.52 -6.78 -7.66
C MET A 76 -5.64 -8.27 -7.29
N GLY A 77 -6.83 -8.74 -6.90
CA GLY A 77 -7.09 -10.15 -6.58
C GLY A 77 -6.47 -10.64 -5.27
N LYS A 78 -6.21 -9.73 -4.32
CA LYS A 78 -5.66 -10.07 -2.99
C LYS A 78 -6.79 -10.43 -2.03
N THR A 79 -6.64 -11.57 -1.37
CA THR A 79 -7.55 -12.07 -0.32
C THR A 79 -7.01 -11.87 1.08
N GLU A 80 -5.71 -11.62 1.21
CA GLU A 80 -5.01 -11.44 2.49
C GLU A 80 -3.87 -10.41 2.37
N ILE A 81 -3.47 -9.87 3.52
CA ILE A 81 -2.30 -9.01 3.67
C ILE A 81 -1.38 -9.69 4.69
N ASN A 82 -0.12 -9.90 4.32
CA ASN A 82 0.87 -10.41 5.25
C ASN A 82 1.48 -9.24 6.05
N LEU A 83 1.11 -9.13 7.33
CA LEU A 83 1.62 -8.06 8.19
C LEU A 83 3.13 -8.15 8.43
N LYS A 84 3.72 -9.35 8.41
CA LYS A 84 5.17 -9.51 8.55
C LYS A 84 5.91 -8.94 7.34
N GLU A 85 5.35 -9.11 6.15
CA GLU A 85 5.88 -8.49 4.93
C GLU A 85 5.83 -6.97 5.04
N LEU A 86 4.70 -6.42 5.51
CA LEU A 86 4.56 -4.98 5.70
C LEU A 86 5.55 -4.44 6.74
N GLU A 87 5.72 -5.10 7.88
CA GLU A 87 6.72 -4.75 8.90
C GLU A 87 8.14 -4.70 8.30
N LEU A 88 8.52 -5.74 7.54
CA LEU A 88 9.82 -5.77 6.86
C LEU A 88 9.96 -4.61 5.86
N ILE A 89 8.94 -4.33 5.06
CA ILE A 89 8.99 -3.22 4.09
C ILE A 89 9.20 -1.88 4.81
N VAL A 90 8.47 -1.64 5.90
CA VAL A 90 8.52 -0.41 6.70
C VAL A 90 9.86 -0.27 7.43
N ASP A 91 10.39 -1.35 8.00
CA ASP A 91 11.69 -1.37 8.69
C ASP A 91 12.84 -1.05 7.72
N ASN A 92 12.73 -1.46 6.45
CA ASN A 92 13.70 -1.18 5.38
C ASN A 92 13.45 0.17 4.67
N VAL A 93 12.66 1.07 5.25
CA VAL A 93 12.56 2.46 4.77
C VAL A 93 13.61 3.30 5.50
N ASP A 94 14.70 3.60 4.81
CA ASP A 94 15.60 4.70 5.15
C ASP A 94 14.95 6.01 4.67
N LEU A 95 14.79 6.98 5.58
CA LEU A 95 14.24 8.30 5.29
C LEU A 95 15.36 9.34 5.14
#